data_AF-A0A4Q2TBN3-F1
#
_entry.id   AF-A0A4Q2TBN3-F1
#
_cell.length_a   1.000
_cell.length_b   1.000
_cell.length_c   1.000
_cell.angle_alpha   90.00
_cell.angle_beta   90.00
_cell.angle_gamma   90.00
#
_symmetry.space_group_name_H-M   'P 1'
#
loop_
_entity.id
_entity.type
_entity.pdbx_description
1 polymer ?
#
loop_
_entity_poly.entity_id
_entity_poly.type
_entity_poly.pdbx_seq_one_letter_code
_entity_poly.pdbx_strand_id
1 'polypeptide(L)'
;MPIGTIDDDMTIRSVCGRLVGQLAQWSAAATQRSYDWDQERGQSVTTLRRELAEEGPAFLAQARTTVEEGRLDDTFVDVTCEPPRVFTYGGMIAHVLTFAAVRRLVVLGALETLGITDLDAGDPAQWVAEPA
;
A
#
# COMPACT_ATOMS: atom_id res chain seq x y z
N MET A 1 -0.24 0.64 26.34
CA MET A 1 -0.41 -0.67 25.69
C MET A 1 0.09 -0.53 24.28
N PRO A 2 1.12 -1.28 23.84
CA PRO A 2 1.41 -1.36 22.41
C PRO A 2 0.24 -2.09 21.75
N ILE A 3 -0.45 -1.40 20.84
CA ILE A 3 -1.48 -2.01 19.98
C ILE A 3 -0.72 -2.63 18.80
N GLY A 4 0.11 -3.63 19.08
CA GLY A 4 0.82 -4.39 18.05
C GLY A 4 -0.24 -5.05 17.16
N THR A 5 -0.26 -4.72 15.87
CA THR A 5 -1.44 -5.06 15.06
C THR A 5 -1.17 -5.54 13.65
N ILE A 6 -0.14 -5.06 12.92
CA ILE A 6 0.00 -5.45 11.50
C ILE A 6 1.43 -5.66 10.95
N ASP A 7 2.43 -4.94 11.46
CA ASP A 7 3.81 -4.97 10.95
C ASP A 7 4.79 -5.08 12.14
N ASP A 8 5.92 -5.75 11.94
CA ASP A 8 7.00 -5.82 12.93
C ASP A 8 7.71 -4.45 13.02
N ASP A 9 7.93 -3.95 14.24
CA ASP A 9 8.57 -2.65 14.53
C ASP A 9 7.95 -1.43 13.79
N MET A 10 6.77 -0.99 14.24
CA MET A 10 6.05 0.15 13.67
C MET A 10 6.64 1.51 14.10
N THR A 11 7.54 2.04 13.27
CA THR A 11 7.90 3.47 13.26
C THR A 11 7.10 4.19 12.17
N ILE A 12 6.90 5.51 12.26
CA ILE A 12 6.26 6.29 11.18
C ILE A 12 6.95 6.02 9.83
N ARG A 13 8.28 5.92 9.81
CA ARG A 13 9.06 5.66 8.60
C ARG A 13 8.78 4.26 8.03
N SER A 14 8.80 3.21 8.85
CA SER A 14 8.56 1.84 8.37
C SER A 14 7.12 1.66 7.89
N VAL A 15 6.14 2.28 8.57
CA VAL A 15 4.74 2.23 8.13
C VAL A 15 4.52 2.98 6.81
N CYS A 16 5.15 4.14 6.62
CA CYS A 16 5.15 4.82 5.33
C CYS A 16 5.86 3.99 4.25
N GLY A 17 6.94 3.28 4.59
CA GLY A 17 7.59 2.30 3.72
C GLY A 17 6.63 1.22 3.26
N ARG A 18 5.89 0.59 4.17
CA ARG A 18 4.87 -0.42 3.83
C ARG A 18 3.72 0.13 2.99
N LEU A 19 3.31 1.39 3.20
CA LEU A 19 2.27 2.03 2.40
C LEU A 19 2.65 2.13 0.92
N VAL A 20 3.92 2.42 0.63
CA VAL A 20 4.47 2.51 -0.74
C VAL A 20 4.83 1.11 -1.25
N GLY A 21 5.54 0.33 -0.45
CA GLY A 21 6.05 -1.00 -0.80
C GLY A 21 4.95 -1.98 -1.20
N GLN A 22 3.79 -1.95 -0.55
CA GLN A 22 2.67 -2.82 -0.96
C GLN A 22 2.22 -2.59 -2.41
N LEU A 23 2.31 -1.35 -2.94
CA LEU A 23 1.94 -1.05 -4.32
C LEU A 23 2.91 -1.71 -5.29
N ALA A 24 4.21 -1.59 -5.01
CA ALA A 24 5.28 -2.20 -5.79
C ALA A 24 5.22 -3.74 -5.71
N GLN A 25 5.02 -4.29 -4.52
CA GLN A 25 4.91 -5.72 -4.26
C GLN A 25 3.77 -6.34 -5.06
N TRP A 26 2.55 -5.79 -4.95
CA TRP A 26 1.39 -6.33 -5.65
C TRP A 26 1.48 -6.12 -7.17
N SER A 27 2.03 -4.99 -7.62
CA SER A 27 2.30 -4.77 -9.04
C SER A 27 3.32 -5.79 -9.57
N ALA A 28 4.36 -6.11 -8.81
CA ALA A 28 5.36 -7.11 -9.19
C ALA A 28 4.75 -8.50 -9.25
N ALA A 29 4.00 -8.91 -8.21
CA ALA A 29 3.31 -10.19 -8.17
C ALA A 29 2.36 -10.38 -9.36
N ALA A 30 1.50 -9.41 -9.64
CA ALA A 30 0.53 -9.49 -10.72
C ALA A 30 1.15 -9.44 -12.12
N THR A 31 2.37 -8.88 -12.27
CA THR A 31 3.12 -8.83 -13.53
C THR A 31 4.28 -9.82 -13.62
N GLN A 32 4.37 -10.76 -12.67
CA GLN A 32 5.39 -11.81 -12.60
C GLN A 32 6.84 -11.27 -12.58
N ARG A 33 7.05 -10.12 -11.92
CA ARG A 33 8.37 -9.54 -11.66
C ARG A 33 8.86 -9.91 -10.27
N SER A 34 10.18 -9.89 -10.09
CA SER A 34 10.80 -10.00 -8.77
C SER A 34 10.51 -8.76 -7.93
N TYR A 35 10.36 -8.96 -6.62
CA TYR A 35 10.24 -7.89 -5.64
C TYR A 35 11.37 -7.99 -4.60
N ASP A 36 12.03 -6.87 -4.30
CA ASP A 36 13.10 -6.79 -3.31
C ASP A 36 12.55 -6.29 -1.97
N TRP A 37 12.39 -7.20 -1.01
CA TRP A 37 11.89 -6.92 0.33
C TRP A 37 12.85 -6.06 1.17
N ASP A 38 14.14 -6.03 0.84
CA ASP A 38 15.12 -5.25 1.58
C ASP A 38 15.06 -3.76 1.22
N GLN A 39 14.46 -3.43 0.07
CA GLN A 39 14.30 -2.06 -0.39
C GLN A 39 13.44 -1.20 0.56
N GLU A 40 12.51 -1.80 1.30
CA GLU A 40 11.55 -1.08 2.15
C GLU A 40 12.16 -0.52 3.45
N ARG A 41 13.27 -1.09 3.91
CA ARG A 41 13.82 -0.78 5.24
C ARG A 41 14.64 0.50 5.23
N GLY A 42 14.34 1.41 6.17
CA GLY A 42 15.16 2.60 6.43
C GLY A 42 15.13 3.67 5.34
N GLN A 43 14.15 3.62 4.42
CA GLN A 43 14.06 4.56 3.31
C GLN A 43 13.89 6.01 3.77
N SER A 44 14.58 6.92 3.07
CA SER A 44 14.40 8.35 3.27
C SER A 44 13.01 8.79 2.79
N VAL A 45 12.48 9.90 3.32
CA VAL A 45 11.19 10.45 2.84
C VAL A 45 11.26 10.80 1.35
N THR A 46 12.42 11.28 0.88
CA THR A 46 12.66 11.57 -0.54
C THR A 46 12.56 10.31 -1.41
N THR A 47 13.11 9.20 -0.93
CA THR A 47 13.02 7.89 -1.61
C THR A 47 11.56 7.44 -1.70
N LEU A 48 10.84 7.47 -0.57
CA LEU A 48 9.42 7.08 -0.51
C LEU A 48 8.55 7.93 -1.44
N ARG A 49 8.80 9.24 -1.53
CA ARG A 49 8.06 10.12 -2.45
C ARG A 49 8.30 9.77 -3.91
N ARG A 50 9.56 9.47 -4.28
CA ARG A 50 9.91 9.07 -5.64
C ARG A 50 9.23 7.75 -6.01
N GLU A 51 9.33 6.75 -5.15
CA GLU A 51 8.72 5.44 -5.39
C GLU A 51 7.20 5.53 -5.42
N LEU A 52 6.56 6.31 -4.54
CA LEU A 52 5.11 6.54 -4.61
C LEU A 52 4.68 7.20 -5.92
N ALA A 53 5.48 8.13 -6.46
CA ALA A 53 5.20 8.78 -7.73
C ALA A 53 5.33 7.82 -8.94
N GLU A 54 6.15 6.77 -8.81
CA GLU A 54 6.32 5.73 -9.83
C GLU A 54 5.23 4.64 -9.69
N GLU A 55 5.08 4.07 -8.50
CA GLU A 55 4.26 2.89 -8.22
C GLU A 55 2.76 3.22 -8.06
N GLY A 56 2.43 4.42 -7.57
CA GLY A 56 1.05 4.87 -7.39
C GLY A 56 0.25 4.88 -8.70
N PRO A 57 0.69 5.60 -9.75
CA PRO A 57 0.04 5.60 -11.05
C PRO A 57 0.01 4.23 -11.71
N ALA A 58 1.07 3.43 -11.57
CA ALA A 58 1.15 2.10 -12.15
C ALA A 58 0.09 1.15 -11.57
N PHE A 59 -0.01 1.08 -10.23
CA PHE A 59 -1.01 0.26 -9.56
C PHE A 59 -2.43 0.75 -9.86
N LEU A 60 -2.65 2.07 -9.88
CA LEU A 60 -3.96 2.64 -10.21
C LEU A 60 -4.39 2.31 -11.64
N ALA A 61 -3.48 2.40 -12.61
CA ALA A 61 -3.75 2.01 -14.00
C ALA A 61 -4.14 0.54 -14.09
N GLN A 62 -3.41 -0.34 -13.41
CA GLN A 62 -3.73 -1.76 -13.35
C GLN A 62 -5.12 -2.01 -12.76
N ALA A 63 -5.44 -1.41 -11.61
CA ALA A 63 -6.74 -1.56 -10.97
C ALA A 63 -7.88 -1.08 -11.86
N ARG A 64 -7.71 0.06 -12.55
CA ARG A 64 -8.70 0.58 -13.52
C ARG A 64 -8.91 -0.38 -14.67
N THR A 65 -7.85 -0.84 -15.32
CA THR A 65 -7.95 -1.82 -16.42
C THR A 65 -8.66 -3.09 -15.98
N THR A 66 -8.31 -3.66 -14.82
CA THR A 66 -9.00 -4.85 -14.30
C THR A 66 -10.50 -4.62 -14.11
N VAL A 67 -10.90 -3.46 -13.57
CA VAL A 67 -12.30 -3.12 -13.34
C VAL A 67 -13.03 -2.91 -14.68
N GLU A 68 -12.43 -2.14 -15.59
CA GLU A 68 -12.99 -1.84 -16.92
C GLU A 68 -13.18 -3.10 -17.77
N GLU A 69 -12.27 -4.07 -17.65
CA GLU A 69 -12.33 -5.35 -18.36
C GLU A 69 -13.24 -6.39 -17.66
N GLY A 70 -13.76 -6.10 -16.46
CA GLY A 70 -14.60 -7.03 -15.71
C GLY A 70 -13.86 -8.25 -15.15
N ARG A 71 -12.57 -8.10 -14.82
CA ARG A 71 -11.64 -9.20 -14.48
C ARG A 71 -11.30 -9.32 -13.00
N LEU A 72 -12.16 -8.80 -12.12
CA LEU A 72 -11.90 -8.84 -10.68
C LEU A 72 -11.79 -10.27 -10.14
N ASP A 73 -12.50 -11.22 -10.75
CA ASP A 73 -12.47 -12.64 -10.38
C ASP A 73 -11.34 -13.44 -11.05
N ASP A 74 -10.63 -12.85 -12.03
CA ASP A 74 -9.46 -13.49 -12.63
C ASP A 74 -8.37 -13.68 -11.57
N THR A 75 -7.57 -14.73 -11.75
CA THR A 75 -6.50 -15.10 -10.81
C THR A 75 -5.11 -14.92 -11.39
N PHE A 76 -4.14 -14.74 -10.49
CA PHE A 76 -2.71 -14.81 -10.78
C PHE A 76 -1.99 -15.58 -9.67
N VAL A 77 -0.81 -16.11 -9.99
CA VAL A 77 0.07 -16.79 -9.02
C VAL A 77 1.09 -15.78 -8.52
N ASP A 78 1.11 -15.52 -7.22
CA ASP A 78 2.20 -14.78 -6.59
C ASP A 78 3.33 -15.74 -6.24
N VAL A 79 4.41 -15.65 -7.01
CA VAL A 79 5.66 -16.40 -6.81
C VAL A 79 6.64 -15.69 -5.88
N THR A 80 6.30 -14.49 -5.39
CA THR A 80 7.10 -13.78 -4.37
C THR A 80 6.86 -14.32 -2.96
N CYS A 81 5.74 -15.01 -2.76
CA CYS A 81 5.44 -15.76 -1.54
C CYS A 81 6.05 -17.17 -1.56
N GLU A 82 6.47 -17.67 -0.40
CA GLU A 82 6.81 -19.08 -0.18
C GLU A 82 5.86 -19.68 0.88
N PRO A 83 5.02 -20.67 0.52
CA PRO A 83 4.82 -21.23 -0.83
C PRO A 83 4.09 -20.26 -1.76
N PRO A 84 4.21 -20.40 -3.09
CA PRO A 84 3.45 -19.61 -4.06
C PRO A 84 1.94 -19.72 -3.81
N ARG A 85 1.23 -18.61 -4.00
CA ARG A 85 -0.21 -18.53 -3.71
C ARG A 85 -0.99 -17.98 -4.88
N VAL A 86 -2.23 -18.43 -5.02
CA VAL A 86 -3.17 -17.90 -6.01
C VAL A 86 -4.01 -16.81 -5.36
N PHE A 87 -4.12 -15.67 -6.04
CA PHE A 87 -4.95 -14.54 -5.63
C PHE A 87 -5.87 -14.11 -6.78
N THR A 88 -7.03 -13.53 -6.46
CA THR A 88 -7.83 -12.79 -7.43
C THR A 88 -7.39 -11.33 -7.50
N TYR A 89 -7.58 -10.66 -8.64
CA TYR A 89 -7.30 -9.23 -8.73
C TYR A 89 -8.19 -8.39 -7.79
N GLY A 90 -9.46 -8.75 -7.64
CA GLY A 90 -10.36 -8.12 -6.67
C GLY A 90 -9.89 -8.30 -5.24
N GLY A 91 -9.38 -9.49 -4.89
CA GLY A 91 -8.79 -9.77 -3.58
C GLY A 91 -7.53 -8.95 -3.32
N MET A 92 -6.67 -8.80 -4.32
CA MET A 92 -5.48 -7.94 -4.26
C MET A 92 -5.86 -6.47 -4.00
N ILE A 93 -6.81 -5.92 -4.76
CA ILE A 93 -7.25 -4.53 -4.59
C ILE A 93 -7.86 -4.33 -3.20
N ALA A 94 -8.73 -5.23 -2.76
CA ALA A 94 -9.34 -5.19 -1.43
C ALA A 94 -8.29 -5.27 -0.32
N HIS A 95 -7.27 -6.11 -0.47
CA HIS A 95 -6.14 -6.21 0.45
C HIS A 95 -5.41 -4.88 0.59
N VAL A 96 -4.97 -4.28 -0.54
CA VAL A 96 -4.24 -3.01 -0.53
C VAL A 96 -5.05 -1.90 0.15
N LEU A 97 -6.33 -1.76 -0.18
CA LEU A 97 -7.20 -0.76 0.45
C LEU A 97 -7.35 -0.97 1.96
N THR A 98 -7.56 -2.23 2.38
CA THR A 98 -7.75 -2.59 3.79
C THR A 98 -6.52 -2.25 4.62
N PHE A 99 -5.35 -2.73 4.21
CA PHE A 99 -4.12 -2.50 4.99
C PHE A 99 -3.61 -1.06 4.87
N ALA A 100 -3.84 -0.38 3.73
CA ALA A 100 -3.51 1.03 3.60
C ALA A 100 -4.33 1.91 4.56
N ALA A 101 -5.62 1.62 4.75
CA ALA A 101 -6.47 2.35 5.70
C ALA A 101 -5.93 2.23 7.14
N VAL A 102 -5.61 1.01 7.58
CA VAL A 102 -5.07 0.77 8.92
C VAL A 102 -3.72 1.49 9.10
N ARG A 103 -2.79 1.33 8.16
CA ARG A 103 -1.47 1.98 8.20
C ARG A 103 -1.57 3.50 8.27
N ARG A 104 -2.46 4.10 7.48
CA ARG A 104 -2.68 5.56 7.49
C ARG A 104 -3.16 6.03 8.86
N LEU A 105 -4.16 5.38 9.45
CA LEU A 105 -4.68 5.75 10.76
C LEU A 105 -3.62 5.60 11.88
N VAL A 106 -2.80 4.55 11.81
CA VAL A 106 -1.67 4.38 12.75
C VAL A 106 -0.67 5.53 12.64
N VAL A 107 -0.31 5.95 11.43
CA VAL A 107 0.58 7.10 11.22
C VAL A 107 -0.05 8.40 11.72
N LEU A 108 -1.33 8.63 11.44
CA LEU A 108 -2.04 9.82 11.92
C LEU A 108 -2.06 9.90 13.45
N GLY A 109 -2.40 8.81 14.14
CA GLY A 109 -2.38 8.79 15.61
C GLY A 109 -0.97 8.96 16.20
N ALA A 110 0.07 8.48 15.51
CA ALA A 110 1.45 8.72 15.92
C ALA A 110 1.85 10.20 15.75
N LEU A 111 1.44 10.85 14.67
CA LEU A 111 1.66 12.28 14.42
C LEU A 111 0.88 13.15 15.42
N GLU A 112 -0.35 12.77 15.74
CA GLU A 112 -1.18 13.42 16.77
C GLU A 112 -0.49 13.38 18.15
N THR A 113 0.09 12.23 18.52
CA THR A 113 0.88 12.09 19.77
C THR A 113 2.12 13.00 19.79
N LEU A 114 2.62 13.40 18.62
CA LEU A 114 3.74 14.35 18.47
C LEU A 114 3.27 15.82 18.34
N GLY A 115 1.97 16.09 18.47
CA GLY A 115 1.37 17.44 18.45
C GLY A 115 0.90 17.91 17.08
N ILE A 116 0.96 17.08 16.04
CA ILE A 116 0.45 17.41 14.70
C ILE A 116 -1.02 16.98 14.63
N THR A 117 -1.93 17.96 14.66
CA THR A 117 -3.38 17.74 14.89
C THR A 117 -4.28 18.24 13.75
N ASP A 118 -3.68 18.73 12.67
CA ASP A 118 -4.34 19.38 11.52
C ASP A 118 -4.48 18.45 10.30
N LEU A 119 -4.37 17.13 10.49
CA LEU A 119 -4.39 16.12 9.41
C LEU A 119 -5.72 15.36 9.28
N ASP A 120 -6.73 15.71 10.08
CA ASP A 120 -8.04 15.05 10.15
C ASP A 120 -7.95 13.51 10.28
N ALA A 121 -9.00 12.79 9.85
CA ALA A 121 -9.04 11.32 9.88
C ALA A 121 -8.36 10.66 8.66
N GLY A 122 -7.91 11.44 7.68
CA GLY A 122 -7.36 10.93 6.43
C GLY A 122 -8.34 10.11 5.59
N ASP A 123 -9.63 10.48 5.60
CA ASP A 123 -10.69 9.78 4.87
C ASP A 123 -10.56 10.01 3.35
N PRO A 124 -10.38 8.95 2.54
CA PRO A 124 -10.36 9.06 1.08
C PRO A 124 -11.55 9.78 0.47
N ALA A 125 -12.72 9.74 1.09
CA ALA A 125 -13.90 10.44 0.60
C ALA A 125 -13.67 11.96 0.51
N GLN A 126 -12.75 12.52 1.30
CA GLN A 126 -12.46 13.95 1.32
C GLN A 126 -11.58 14.41 0.16
N TRP A 127 -10.76 13.53 -0.45
CA TRP A 127 -9.76 13.93 -1.46
C TRP A 127 -9.83 13.15 -2.78
N VAL A 128 -10.53 12.01 -2.85
CA VAL A 128 -10.67 11.24 -4.12
C VAL A 128 -11.62 11.92 -5.11
N ALA A 129 -12.63 12.64 -4.61
CA ALA A 129 -13.57 13.38 -5.44
C ALA A 129 -13.06 14.77 -5.84
N GLU A 130 -11.97 15.24 -5.20
CA GLU A 130 -11.37 16.52 -5.53
C GLU A 130 -10.52 16.40 -6.80
N PRO A 131 -10.66 17.33 -7.76
CA PRO A 131 -9.75 17.39 -8.90
C PRO A 131 -8.30 17.59 -8.41
N ALA A 132 -7.37 16.81 -8.96
CA ALA A 132 -5.93 16.98 -8.73
C ALA A 132 -5.39 18.28 -9.34
#